data_AF-A0A3C1SN89-F1
#
_entry.id   AF-A0A3C1SN89-F1
#
_cell.length_a   1.000
_cell.length_b   1.000
_cell.length_c   1.000
_cell.angle_alpha   90.00
_cell.angle_beta   90.00
_cell.angle_gamma   90.00
#
_symmetry.space_group_name_H-M   'P 1'
#
loop_
_entity.id
_entity.type
_entity.pdbx_description
1 polymer ?
#
loop_
_entity_poly.entity_id
_entity_poly.type
_entity_poly.pdbx_seq_one_letter_code
_entity_poly.pdbx_strand_id
1 'polypeptide(L)' 'IYFDKPTQRVLFERFADLLDDQGHLFVGHSESLFKVTERFAPLGKTIYQRCL' A
#
# COMPACT_ATOMS: atom_id res chain seq x y z
N ILE A 1 -3.79 -9.95 4.60
CA ILE A 1 -4.82 -10.38 5.60
C ILE A 1 -4.29 -11.16 6.81
N TYR A 2 -3.18 -11.92 6.69
CA TYR A 2 -2.65 -12.76 7.79
C TYR A 2 -1.71 -12.05 8.77
N PHE A 3 -1.23 -10.87 8.40
CA PHE A 3 -0.34 -10.05 9.20
C PHE A 3 -1.12 -9.00 9.99
N ASP A 4 -0.62 -8.64 11.17
CA ASP A 4 -1.14 -7.50 11.93
C ASP A 4 -0.84 -6.16 11.24
N LYS A 5 -1.50 -5.08 11.68
CA LYS A 5 -1.32 -3.75 11.08
C LYS A 5 0.13 -3.22 11.16
N PRO A 6 0.87 -3.39 12.26
CA PRO A 6 2.28 -3.02 12.32
C PRO A 6 3.13 -3.73 11.26
N THR A 7 2.95 -5.04 11.09
CA THR A 7 3.68 -5.82 10.09
C THR A 7 3.27 -5.44 8.67
N GLN A 8 1.97 -5.24 8.41
CA GLN A 8 1.48 -4.74 7.13
C GLN A 8 2.11 -3.40 6.75
N ARG A 9 2.23 -2.46 7.70
CA ARG A 9 2.91 -1.17 7.47
C ARG A 9 4.34 -1.38 6.98
N VAL A 10 5.13 -2.19 7.69
CA VAL A 10 6.53 -2.47 7.28
C VAL A 10 6.61 -3.06 5.87
N LEU A 11 5.68 -3.95 5.49
CA LEU A 11 5.63 -4.52 4.15
C LEU A 11 5.30 -3.47 3.09
N PHE A 12 4.29 -2.63 3.31
CA PHE A 12 3.92 -1.59 2.35
C PHE A 12 5.00 -0.53 2.19
N GLU A 13 5.71 -0.13 3.26
CA GLU A 13 6.87 0.77 3.17
C GLU A 13 7.96 0.18 2.25
N ARG A 14 8.29 -1.10 2.43
CA ARG A 14 9.27 -1.79 1.57
C ARG A 14 8.80 -1.91 0.12
N PHE A 15 7.50 -2.11 -0.11
CA PHE A 15 6.97 -2.10 -1.48
C PHE A 15 7.05 -0.72 -2.12
N ALA A 16 6.81 0.35 -1.36
CA ALA A 16 6.98 1.71 -1.86
C ALA A 16 8.43 1.99 -2.27
N ASP A 17 9.43 1.47 -1.53
CA ASP A 17 10.85 1.61 -1.87
C ASP A 17 11.26 0.89 -3.17
N LEU A 18 10.49 -0.13 -3.58
CA LEU A 18 10.75 -0.91 -4.79
C LEU A 18 9.98 -0.40 -6.02
N LEU A 19 9.06 0.55 -5.85
CA LEU A 19 8.22 1.08 -6.91
C LEU A 19 8.79 2.39 -7.46
N ASP A 20 8.69 2.58 -8.77
CA ASP A 20 8.92 3.89 -9.40
C ASP A 20 7.98 4.97 -8.85
N ASP A 21 8.30 6.25 -9.08
CA ASP A 21 7.59 7.43 -8.52
C ASP A 21 6.09 7.47 -8.83
N GLN A 22 5.64 6.73 -9.85
CA GLN A 22 4.24 6.62 -10.25
C GLN A 22 3.78 5.15 -10.31
N GLY A 23 4.50 4.27 -9.60
CA GLY A 23 4.20 2.85 -9.53
C GLY A 23 2.84 2.59 -8.86
N HIS A 24 2.18 1.52 -9.32
CA HIS A 24 0.87 1.10 -8.83
C HIS A 24 0.99 -0.14 -7.97
N LEU A 25 0.28 -0.14 -6.85
CA LEU A 25 0.13 -1.29 -5.96
C LEU A 25 -1.32 -1.75 -6.00
N PHE A 26 -1.52 -3.02 -6.34
CA PHE A 26 -2.80 -3.71 -6.32
C PHE A 26 -2.85 -4.60 -5.09
N VAL A 27 -3.93 -4.49 -4.31
CA VAL A 27 -4.15 -5.35 -3.13
C VAL A 27 -5.46 -6.12 -3.24
N GLY A 28 -5.63 -7.15 -2.39
CA GLY A 28 -6.84 -7.95 -2.38
C GLY A 28 -8.08 -7.17 -1.92
N HIS A 29 -9.27 -7.66 -2.26
CA HIS A 29 -10.55 -7.01 -1.90
C HIS A 29 -10.72 -6.78 -0.39
N SER A 30 -10.19 -7.69 0.43
CA SER A 30 -10.24 -7.61 1.90
C SER A 30 -9.11 -6.80 2.52
N GLU A 31 -8.26 -6.17 1.70
CA GLU A 31 -7.08 -5.43 2.14
C GLU A 31 -7.26 -3.94 1.89
N SER A 32 -6.81 -3.12 2.84
CA SER A 32 -6.87 -1.67 2.75
C SER A 32 -5.63 -1.06 3.38
N LEU A 33 -5.02 -0.10 2.67
CA LEU A 33 -3.89 0.68 3.17
C LEU A 33 -4.34 1.85 4.05
N PHE A 34 -5.65 2.02 4.27
CA PHE A 34 -6.18 3.13 5.06
C PHE A 34 -5.65 3.09 6.51
N LYS A 35 -4.99 4.18 6.93
CA LYS A 35 -4.29 4.31 8.22
C LYS A 35 -3.12 3.33 8.43
N VAL A 36 -2.63 2.69 7.37
CA VAL A 36 -1.47 1.80 7.41
C VAL A 36 -0.21 2.53 6.94
N THR A 37 -0.28 3.35 5.90
CA THR A 37 0.86 4.15 5.39
C THR A 37 0.33 5.39 4.66
N GLU A 38 1.17 6.42 4.55
CA GLU A 38 0.90 7.65 3.81
C GLU A 38 1.58 7.68 2.43
N ARG A 39 2.38 6.66 2.09
CA ARG A 39 3.14 6.57 0.83
C ARG A 39 2.32 6.14 -0.38
N PHE A 40 1.02 5.98 -0.19
CA PHE A 40 0.11 5.46 -1.19
C PHE A 40 -1.21 6.24 -1.21
N ALA A 41 -1.54 6.80 -2.36
CA ALA A 41 -2.81 7.45 -2.62
C ALA A 41 -3.80 6.42 -3.20
N PRO A 42 -5.05 6.36 -2.71
CA PRO A 42 -6.06 5.48 -3.29
C PRO A 42 -6.50 5.99 -4.66
N LEU A 43 -6.49 5.11 -5.67
CA LEU A 43 -7.09 5.34 -6.98
C LEU A 43 -8.44 4.63 -7.16
N GLY A 44 -8.88 3.87 -6.16
CA GLY A 44 -10.14 3.12 -6.15
C GLY A 44 -9.97 1.62 -6.45
N LYS A 45 -11.02 0.81 -6.16
CA LYS A 45 -11.06 -0.65 -6.42
C LYS A 45 -9.76 -1.39 -6.03
N THR A 46 -9.25 -1.13 -4.82
CA THR A 46 -8.01 -1.72 -4.27
C THR A 46 -6.72 -1.40 -5.04
N ILE A 47 -6.74 -0.34 -5.84
CA ILE A 47 -5.59 0.21 -6.53
C ILE A 47 -5.09 1.42 -5.76
N TYR A 48 -3.78 1.44 -5.55
CA TYR A 48 -3.07 2.52 -4.91
C TYR A 48 -1.90 2.95 -5.79
N GLN A 49 -1.58 4.23 -5.79
CA GLN A 49 -0.42 4.77 -6.47
C GLN A 49 0.60 5.24 -5.45
N ARG A 50 1.88 4.96 -5.66
CA ARG A 50 2.92 5.55 -4.82
C ARG A 50 2.85 7.07 -4.91
N CYS A 51 2.80 7.72 -3.75
CA CYS A 51 2.90 9.16 -3.61
C CYS A 51 3.72 9.44 -2.35
N LEU A 52 4.76 10.26 -2.46
CA LEU A 52 5.76 10.54 -1.41
C LEU A 52 6.83 9.43 -1.24
#